data_AF-A0A330H4A8-F1
#
_entry.id   AF-A0A330H4A8-F1
#
_cell.length_a   1.000
_cell.length_b   1.000
_cell.length_c   1.000
_cell.angle_alpha   90.00
_cell.angle_beta   90.00
_cell.angle_gamma   90.00
#
_symmetry.space_group_name_H-M   'P 1'
#
loop_
_entity.id
_entity.type
_entity.pdbx_description
1 polymer ?
#
loop_
_entity_poly.entity_id
_entity_poly.type
_entity_poly.pdbx_seq_one_letter_code
_entity_poly.pdbx_strand_id
1 'polypeptide(L)'
;MKEGVNAPKVPPHLRPATKKWFKTVVEDYGHALEGHHVRLLTLAAEAWDQAQTAREVLDKDGQTFLDRFGQPKERPECGILQNARIAFARLIRELAFDVDDPASSRPPRTRDYR
;
A
#
# COMPACT_ATOMS: atom_id res chain seq x y z
N MET A 1 -22.03 22.93 -19.00
CA MET A 1 -21.50 21.57 -19.30
C MET A 1 -20.18 21.45 -18.57
N LYS A 2 -20.08 20.64 -17.50
CA LYS A 2 -18.78 20.42 -16.84
C LYS A 2 -17.96 19.51 -17.74
N GLU A 3 -16.82 20.02 -18.19
CA GLU A 3 -15.88 19.31 -19.06
C GLU A 3 -15.45 17.98 -18.45
N GLY A 4 -15.29 16.97 -19.30
CA GLY A 4 -14.96 15.60 -18.90
C GLY A 4 -13.63 15.54 -18.19
N VAL A 5 -13.67 15.33 -16.88
CA VAL A 5 -12.50 14.95 -16.09
C VAL A 5 -12.07 13.57 -16.62
N ASN A 6 -10.95 13.53 -17.33
CA ASN A 6 -10.40 12.31 -17.89
C ASN A 6 -10.04 11.38 -16.72
N ALA A 7 -10.78 10.28 -16.58
CA ALA A 7 -10.58 9.35 -15.48
C ALA A 7 -9.11 8.88 -15.45
N PRO A 8 -8.47 8.80 -14.25
CA PRO A 8 -7.10 8.33 -14.11
C PRO A 8 -6.89 6.99 -14.82
N LYS A 9 -5.90 6.92 -15.71
CA LYS A 9 -5.56 5.68 -16.41
C LYS A 9 -4.86 4.72 -15.46
N VAL A 10 -5.29 3.47 -15.47
CA VAL A 10 -4.65 2.39 -14.70
C VAL A 10 -3.23 2.17 -15.22
N PRO A 11 -2.20 2.15 -14.34
CA PRO A 11 -0.84 1.86 -14.76
C PRO A 11 -0.71 0.44 -15.37
N PRO A 12 -0.05 0.31 -16.55
CA PRO A 12 -0.09 -0.93 -17.33
C PRO A 12 0.76 -2.05 -16.75
N HIS A 13 1.74 -1.75 -15.90
CA HIS A 13 2.64 -2.72 -15.28
C HIS A 13 2.06 -3.40 -14.04
N LEU A 14 0.93 -2.92 -13.52
CA LEU A 14 0.30 -3.51 -12.35
C LEU A 14 -0.23 -4.92 -12.64
N ARG A 15 -0.24 -5.75 -11.60
CA ARG A 15 -0.84 -7.09 -11.65
C ARG A 15 -2.36 -6.99 -11.89
N PRO A 16 -3.00 -8.01 -12.50
CA PRO A 16 -4.42 -7.97 -12.81
C PRO A 16 -5.33 -7.67 -11.61
N ALA A 17 -5.04 -8.26 -10.44
CA ALA A 17 -5.80 -8.03 -9.20
C ALA A 17 -5.70 -6.56 -8.75
N THR A 18 -4.50 -6.00 -8.80
CA THR A 18 -4.21 -4.63 -8.40
C THR A 18 -4.76 -3.62 -9.39
N LYS A 19 -4.74 -3.92 -10.69
CA LYS A 19 -5.45 -3.13 -11.72
C LYS A 19 -6.94 -3.06 -11.44
N LYS A 20 -7.55 -4.19 -11.08
CA LYS A 20 -8.97 -4.26 -10.73
C LYS A 20 -9.27 -3.37 -9.52
N TRP A 21 -8.48 -3.49 -8.46
CA TRP A 21 -8.63 -2.64 -7.28
C TRP A 21 -8.44 -1.15 -7.58
N PHE A 22 -7.39 -0.78 -8.30
CA PHE A 22 -7.13 0.61 -8.70
C PHE A 22 -8.34 1.17 -9.45
N LYS A 23 -8.91 0.40 -10.38
CA LYS A 23 -10.11 0.79 -11.13
C LYS A 23 -11.30 1.01 -10.20
N THR A 24 -11.55 0.11 -9.25
CA THR A 24 -12.62 0.26 -8.26
C THR A 24 -12.44 1.53 -7.44
N VAL A 25 -11.24 1.82 -6.94
CA VAL A 25 -10.98 3.06 -6.19
C VAL A 25 -11.22 4.31 -7.04
N VAL A 26 -10.82 4.30 -8.31
CA VAL A 26 -11.09 5.41 -9.24
C VAL A 26 -12.58 5.54 -9.56
N GLU A 27 -13.32 4.43 -9.64
CA GLU A 27 -14.77 4.43 -9.85
C GLU A 27 -15.49 5.02 -8.63
N ASP A 28 -15.10 4.63 -7.42
CA ASP A 28 -15.73 5.05 -6.17
C ASP A 28 -15.42 6.52 -5.84
N TYR A 29 -14.17 6.95 -6.02
CA TYR A 29 -13.68 8.27 -5.57
C TYR A 29 -13.28 9.23 -6.69
N GLY A 30 -13.48 8.86 -7.96
CA GLY A 30 -12.93 9.60 -9.11
C GLY A 30 -13.31 11.08 -9.20
N HIS A 31 -14.44 11.47 -8.62
CA HIS A 31 -14.89 12.86 -8.56
C HIS A 31 -14.09 13.74 -7.59
N ALA A 32 -13.39 13.13 -6.62
CA ALA A 32 -12.57 13.78 -5.61
C ALA A 32 -11.05 13.55 -5.83
N LEU A 33 -10.67 12.79 -6.87
CA LEU A 33 -9.26 12.53 -7.17
C LEU A 33 -8.62 13.72 -7.89
N GLU A 34 -7.58 14.26 -7.27
CA GLU A 34 -6.67 15.21 -7.88
C GLU A 34 -5.39 14.52 -8.35
N GLY A 35 -4.58 15.22 -9.14
CA GLY A 35 -3.35 14.64 -9.70
C GLY A 35 -2.38 14.08 -8.66
N HIS A 36 -2.32 14.66 -7.46
CA HIS A 36 -1.48 14.15 -6.37
C HIS A 36 -2.06 12.89 -5.72
N HIS A 37 -3.40 12.80 -5.57
CA HIS A 37 -4.08 11.57 -5.14
C HIS A 37 -3.81 10.42 -6.11
N VAL A 38 -3.84 10.67 -7.42
CA VAL A 38 -3.55 9.64 -8.44
C VAL A 38 -2.12 9.10 -8.30
N ARG A 39 -1.14 9.97 -7.98
CA ARG A 39 0.25 9.54 -7.73
C ARG A 39 0.35 8.67 -6.48
N LEU A 40 -0.29 9.07 -5.38
CA LEU A 40 -0.31 8.28 -4.14
C LEU A 40 -0.98 6.93 -4.34
N LEU A 41 -2.11 6.89 -5.05
CA LEU A 41 -2.81 5.65 -5.39
C LEU A 41 -1.97 4.72 -6.26
N THR A 42 -1.23 5.29 -7.22
CA THR A 42 -0.30 4.53 -8.07
C THR A 42 0.82 3.91 -7.25
N LEU A 43 1.45 4.68 -6.37
CA LEU A 43 2.49 4.17 -5.47
C LEU A 43 1.95 3.11 -4.51
N ALA A 44 0.71 3.26 -4.03
CA ALA A 44 0.08 2.26 -3.17
C ALA A 44 -0.13 0.94 -3.93
N ALA A 45 -0.63 1.02 -5.17
CA ALA A 45 -0.79 -0.16 -6.03
C ALA A 45 0.55 -0.89 -6.25
N GLU A 46 1.62 -0.16 -6.54
CA GLU A 46 2.96 -0.73 -6.73
C GLU A 46 3.51 -1.38 -5.46
N ALA A 47 3.33 -0.72 -4.32
CA ALA A 47 3.73 -1.27 -3.02
C ALA A 47 2.95 -2.56 -2.71
N TRP A 48 1.66 -2.62 -3.05
CA TRP A 48 0.90 -3.85 -2.90
C TRP A 48 1.43 -4.97 -3.78
N ASP A 49 1.67 -4.72 -5.07
CA ASP A 49 2.24 -5.71 -5.99
C ASP A 49 3.60 -6.22 -5.50
N GLN A 50 4.46 -5.34 -5.00
CA GLN A 50 5.76 -5.72 -4.43
C GLN A 50 5.59 -6.62 -3.19
N ALA A 51 4.62 -6.32 -2.32
CA ALA A 51 4.30 -7.16 -1.18
C ALA A 51 3.79 -8.54 -1.62
N GLN A 52 2.98 -8.62 -2.69
CA GLN A 52 2.51 -9.92 -3.20
C GLN A 52 3.65 -10.75 -3.78
N THR A 53 4.56 -10.13 -4.54
CA THR A 53 5.75 -10.81 -5.09
C THR A 53 6.63 -11.36 -3.97
N ALA A 54 6.93 -10.57 -2.95
CA ALA A 54 7.72 -11.03 -1.80
C ALA A 54 7.02 -12.16 -1.03
N ARG A 55 5.70 -12.05 -0.83
CA ARG A 55 4.91 -13.12 -0.19
C ARG A 55 5.01 -14.43 -0.96
N GLU A 56 4.85 -14.41 -2.28
CA GLU A 56 4.90 -15.62 -3.12
C GLU A 56 6.24 -16.36 -3.02
N VAL A 57 7.36 -15.61 -2.94
CA VAL A 57 8.68 -16.21 -2.72
C VAL A 57 8.78 -16.82 -1.33
N LEU A 58 8.32 -16.12 -0.28
CA LEU A 58 8.36 -16.61 1.09
C LEU A 58 7.45 -17.83 1.31
N ASP A 59 6.28 -17.86 0.68
CA ASP A 59 5.34 -18.99 0.72
C ASP A 59 5.98 -20.27 0.13
N LYS A 60 6.82 -20.09 -0.90
CA LYS A 60 7.50 -21.19 -1.59
C LYS A 60 8.79 -21.63 -0.90
N ASP A 61 9.64 -20.67 -0.53
CA ASP A 61 11.03 -20.91 -0.16
C ASP A 61 11.30 -20.76 1.35
N GLY A 62 10.25 -20.44 2.13
CA GLY A 62 10.33 -20.17 3.56
C GLY A 62 10.88 -18.77 3.88
N GLN A 63 11.04 -18.45 5.16
CA GLN A 63 11.52 -17.13 5.63
C GLN A 63 13.04 -17.07 5.87
N THR A 64 13.69 -18.24 5.90
CA THR A 64 15.12 -18.34 6.17
C THR A 64 15.80 -19.15 5.07
N PHE A 65 17.10 -18.89 4.90
CA PHE A 65 17.98 -19.68 4.06
C PHE A 65 19.28 -19.97 4.80
N LEU A 66 20.00 -21.02 4.40
CA LEU A 66 21.33 -21.30 4.91
C LEU A 66 22.35 -20.51 4.09
N ASP A 67 23.20 -19.75 4.77
CA ASP A 67 24.32 -19.09 4.12
C ASP A 67 25.45 -20.08 3.75
N ARG A 68 26.55 -19.57 3.19
CA ARG A 68 27.71 -20.39 2.79
C ARG A 68 28.36 -21.17 3.94
N PHE A 69 28.07 -20.81 5.19
CA PHE A 69 28.58 -21.47 6.39
C PHE A 69 27.53 -22.36 7.07
N GLY A 70 26.36 -22.55 6.45
CA GLY A 70 25.27 -23.34 7.01
C GLY A 70 24.52 -22.63 8.14
N GLN A 71 24.70 -21.32 8.32
CA GLN A 71 23.97 -20.58 9.34
C GLN A 71 22.60 -20.12 8.80
N PRO A 72 21.52 -20.25 9.58
CA PRO A 72 20.22 -19.70 9.19
C PRO A 72 20.29 -18.16 9.17
N LYS A 73 19.93 -17.58 8.03
CA LYS A 73 19.76 -16.12 7.85
C LYS A 73 18.35 -15.84 7.35
N GLU A 74 17.84 -14.67 7.72
CA GLU A 74 16.58 -14.16 7.17
C GLU A 74 16.73 -13.86 5.68
N ARG A 75 15.71 -14.23 4.91
CA ARG A 75 15.63 -13.92 3.49
C ARG A 75 15.35 -12.42 3.26
N PRO A 76 15.96 -11.80 2.24
CA PRO A 76 15.73 -10.37 1.95
C PRO A 76 14.25 -10.06 1.67
N GLU A 77 13.48 -11.03 1.17
CA GLU A 77 12.06 -10.90 0.90
C GLU A 77 11.22 -10.61 2.16
N CYS A 78 11.67 -11.03 3.35
CA CYS A 78 11.02 -10.67 4.61
C CYS A 78 11.01 -9.15 4.81
N GLY A 79 12.17 -8.51 4.62
CA GLY A 79 12.32 -7.06 4.70
C GLY A 79 11.53 -6.33 3.59
N ILE A 80 11.58 -6.85 2.36
CA ILE A 80 10.81 -6.29 1.23
C ILE A 80 9.31 -6.34 1.52
N LEU A 81 8.79 -7.48 2.00
CA LEU A 81 7.38 -7.65 2.34
C LEU A 81 6.95 -6.66 3.42
N GLN A 82 7.75 -6.54 4.49
CA GLN A 82 7.43 -5.64 5.60
C GLN A 82 7.42 -4.18 5.13
N ASN A 83 8.46 -3.74 4.41
CA ASN A 83 8.57 -2.38 3.91
C ASN A 83 7.44 -2.02 2.95
N ALA A 84 7.10 -2.93 2.03
CA ALA A 84 6.01 -2.74 1.08
C ALA A 84 4.65 -2.63 1.77
N ARG A 85 4.39 -3.44 2.81
CA ARG A 85 3.15 -3.33 3.63
C ARG A 85 3.07 -2.02 4.39
N ILE A 86 4.18 -1.56 4.96
CA ILE A 86 4.23 -0.26 5.67
C ILE A 86 4.01 0.89 4.69
N ALA A 87 4.66 0.86 3.52
CA ALA A 87 4.48 1.86 2.48
C ALA A 87 3.03 1.92 2.00
N PHE A 88 2.42 0.76 1.71
CA PHE A 88 1.01 0.67 1.36
C PHE A 88 0.11 1.31 2.43
N ALA A 89 0.25 0.89 3.70
CA ALA A 89 -0.58 1.42 4.79
C ALA A 89 -0.44 2.94 4.97
N ARG A 90 0.78 3.48 4.82
CA ARG A 90 1.03 4.92 4.87
C ARG A 90 0.38 5.65 3.69
N LEU A 91 0.56 5.16 2.47
CA LEU A 91 -0.02 5.77 1.27
C LEU A 91 -1.55 5.75 1.29
N ILE A 92 -2.18 4.67 1.77
CA ILE A 92 -3.63 4.60 1.96
C ILE A 92 -4.09 5.64 2.99
N ARG A 93 -3.37 5.81 4.10
CA ARG A 93 -3.67 6.85 5.10
C ARG A 93 -3.58 8.26 4.50
N GLU A 94 -2.57 8.53 3.68
CA GLU A 94 -2.41 9.84 3.02
C GLU A 94 -3.48 10.12 1.96
N LEU A 95 -4.08 9.08 1.36
CA LEU A 95 -5.23 9.26 0.46
C LEU A 95 -6.50 9.73 1.19
N ALA A 96 -6.62 9.44 2.49
CA ALA A 96 -7.64 9.97 3.40
C ALA A 96 -9.10 9.85 2.92
N PHE A 97 -9.43 8.86 2.07
CA PHE A 97 -10.79 8.72 1.50
C PHE A 97 -11.90 8.44 2.52
N ASP A 98 -11.55 7.91 3.70
CA ASP A 98 -12.49 7.53 4.78
C ASP A 98 -12.54 8.51 5.96
N VAL A 99 -11.93 9.70 5.87
CA VAL A 99 -11.88 10.63 7.01
C VAL A 99 -13.08 11.56 7.03
N ASP A 100 -14.17 11.12 7.67
CA ASP A 100 -15.17 12.03 8.24
C ASP A 100 -14.60 12.70 9.49
N ASP A 101 -14.19 13.96 9.37
CA ASP A 101 -13.64 14.85 10.40
C ASP A 101 -12.36 14.36 11.12
N PRO A 102 -11.47 15.26 11.58
CA PRO A 102 -10.29 14.86 12.32
C PRO A 102 -10.70 14.19 13.63
N ALA A 103 -10.38 12.89 13.75
CA ALA A 103 -10.47 12.17 15.02
C ALA A 103 -9.78 13.00 16.11
N SER A 104 -10.46 13.21 17.24
CA SER A 104 -9.99 14.08 18.31
C SER A 104 -8.55 13.73 18.68
N SER A 105 -7.71 14.76 18.77
CA SER A 105 -6.30 14.65 19.11
C SER A 105 -6.18 13.80 20.38
N ARG A 106 -5.68 12.56 20.24
CA ARG A 106 -5.61 11.64 21.37
C ARG A 106 -4.62 12.25 22.38
N PRO A 107 -5.08 12.72 23.56
CA PRO A 107 -4.19 13.39 24.49
C PRO A 107 -3.07 12.44 24.90
N PRO A 108 -1.86 12.97 25.17
CA PRO A 108 -0.75 12.15 25.62
C PRO A 108 -1.15 11.36 26.87
N ARG A 109 -0.70 10.10 26.95
CA ARG A 109 -0.93 9.28 28.15
C ARG A 109 -0.25 9.98 29.34
N THR A 110 -1.04 10.51 30.25
CA THR A 110 -0.56 11.02 31.54
C THR A 110 -0.29 9.85 32.48
N ARG A 111 0.50 10.11 33.53
CA ARG A 111 0.94 9.11 34.52
C ARG A 111 -0.21 8.46 35.30
N ASP A 112 -1.43 8.98 35.16
CA ASP A 112 -2.62 8.58 35.92
C ASP A 112 -3.47 7.50 35.23
N TYR A 113 -3.02 6.97 34.09
CA TYR A 113 -3.62 5.79 33.47
C TYR A 113 -3.26 4.53 34.30
N ARG A 114 -4.12 4.18 35.27
CA ARG A 114 -4.13 2.87 35.94
C ARG A 114 -5.02 1.89 35.20
#